data_AF-A0A9X7ZVI2-F1
#
_entry.id   AF-A0A9X7ZVI2-F1
#
_cell.length_a   1.000
_cell.length_b   1.000
_cell.length_c   1.000
_cell.angle_alpha   90.00
_cell.angle_beta   90.00
_cell.angle_gamma   90.00
#
_symmetry.space_group_name_H-M   'P 1'
#
loop_
_entity.id
_entity.type
_entity.pdbx_description
1 polymer ?
#
loop_
_entity_poly.entity_id
_entity_poly.type
_entity_poly.pdbx_seq_one_letter_code
_entity_poly.pdbx_strand_id
1 'polypeptide(L)'
;MAYEVQYYPGESVIAENRKKHMNPDHELKKLRNIADDDIVKLLSHRNPGEGYKTVHPPLDEMDFEEDTMKDFVEPIDGAKKGIRIRYIQFADSMYNAPAQPYDRARSYMRRFRGVDTGTLSGRQVIEMRESDLEETSKLLLESEFFDSAKTGLRGATVHGHSLRLDEDGLMFDALQRYVFDKETGHVVYVKDQVGVELDEPIDVGEPLPEDELKKITTIYRSDNVSLRDDEEVIKVVEAIHFARTDGGYGLEVFNNDLKSKLGGN
;
A
#
# COMPACT_ATOMS: atom_id res chain seq x y z
N MET A 1 -27.89 -13.58 -8.90
CA MET A 1 -26.92 -14.21 -7.99
C MET A 1 -25.99 -13.12 -7.50
N ALA A 2 -25.74 -13.01 -6.20
CA ALA A 2 -24.70 -12.11 -5.69
C ALA A 2 -23.33 -12.70 -6.04
N TYR A 3 -22.35 -11.85 -6.35
CA TYR A 3 -20.97 -12.28 -6.62
C TYR A 3 -20.15 -12.22 -5.32
N GLU A 4 -19.55 -13.34 -4.93
CA GLU A 4 -18.66 -13.42 -3.77
C GLU A 4 -17.20 -13.26 -4.23
N VAL A 5 -16.51 -12.27 -3.68
CA VAL A 5 -15.15 -11.91 -4.09
C VAL A 5 -14.13 -12.83 -3.44
N GLN A 6 -13.22 -13.41 -4.23
CA GLN A 6 -12.21 -14.37 -3.75
C GLN A 6 -10.85 -13.73 -3.38
N TYR A 7 -10.59 -12.51 -3.86
CA TYR A 7 -9.37 -11.70 -3.65
C TYR A 7 -8.05 -12.28 -4.16
N TYR A 8 -7.60 -13.42 -3.65
CA TYR A 8 -6.29 -14.02 -3.92
C TYR A 8 -6.35 -15.55 -3.79
N PRO A 9 -5.65 -16.36 -4.61
CA PRO A 9 -5.59 -17.81 -4.44
C PRO A 9 -4.69 -18.20 -3.27
N GLY A 10 -4.83 -19.43 -2.78
CA GLY A 10 -3.91 -20.03 -1.81
C GLY A 10 -4.56 -20.46 -0.49
N GLU A 11 -3.93 -21.45 0.13
CA GLU A 11 -4.37 -22.08 1.38
C GLU A 11 -3.47 -21.73 2.58
N SER A 12 -2.32 -21.09 2.35
CA SER A 12 -1.42 -20.71 3.43
C SER A 12 -1.90 -19.49 4.22
N VAL A 13 -1.35 -19.30 5.42
CA VAL A 13 -1.57 -18.09 6.22
C VAL A 13 -1.15 -16.82 5.48
N ILE A 14 -0.13 -16.89 4.61
CA ILE A 14 0.33 -15.74 3.81
C ILE A 14 -0.72 -15.35 2.76
N ALA A 15 -1.33 -16.33 2.09
CA ALA A 15 -2.43 -16.09 1.16
C ALA A 15 -3.65 -15.51 1.88
N GLU A 16 -3.98 -16.03 3.06
CA GLU A 16 -5.08 -15.53 3.89
C GLU A 16 -4.86 -14.09 4.35
N ASN A 17 -3.64 -13.73 4.76
CA ASN A 17 -3.31 -12.34 5.12
C ASN A 17 -3.48 -11.38 3.93
N ARG A 18 -3.08 -11.79 2.71
CA ARG A 18 -3.32 -11.02 1.48
C ARG A 18 -4.83 -10.83 1.21
N LYS A 19 -5.65 -11.87 1.43
CA LYS A 19 -7.12 -11.77 1.30
C LYS A 19 -7.68 -10.78 2.32
N LYS A 20 -7.26 -10.85 3.58
CA LYS A 20 -7.66 -9.92 4.65
C LYS A 20 -7.29 -8.47 4.32
N HIS A 21 -6.07 -8.22 3.86
CA HIS A 21 -5.63 -6.89 3.44
C HIS A 21 -6.48 -6.36 2.28
N MET A 22 -6.87 -7.19 1.32
CA MET A 22 -7.68 -6.78 0.17
C MET A 22 -9.19 -6.69 0.45
N ASN A 23 -9.68 -7.27 1.54
CA ASN A 23 -11.11 -7.32 1.85
C ASN A 23 -11.57 -6.06 2.59
N PRO A 24 -12.36 -5.15 1.98
CA PRO A 24 -12.83 -3.93 2.64
C PRO A 24 -13.71 -4.19 3.87
N ASP A 25 -14.35 -5.36 3.95
CA ASP A 25 -15.19 -5.77 5.10
C ASP A 25 -14.35 -6.30 6.28
N HIS A 26 -13.06 -6.55 6.05
CA HIS A 26 -12.12 -6.88 7.13
C HIS A 26 -11.62 -5.59 7.78
N GLU A 27 -11.95 -5.42 9.06
CA GLU A 27 -11.46 -4.33 9.90
C GLU A 27 -9.99 -4.56 10.24
N LEU A 28 -9.13 -3.63 9.83
CA LEU A 28 -7.70 -3.68 10.07
C LEU A 28 -7.43 -3.37 11.54
N LYS A 29 -6.61 -4.19 12.20
CA LYS A 29 -6.29 -4.01 13.61
C LYS A 29 -5.49 -2.72 13.81
N LYS A 30 -6.02 -1.80 14.63
CA LYS A 30 -5.28 -0.63 15.10
C LYS A 30 -4.25 -1.06 16.16
N LEU A 31 -2.98 -0.75 15.91
CA LEU A 31 -1.84 -1.12 16.75
C LEU A 31 -1.27 0.06 17.55
N ARG A 32 -1.49 1.28 17.07
CA ARG A 32 -0.98 2.51 17.68
C ARG A 32 -1.92 3.68 17.39
N ASN A 33 -1.68 4.81 18.03
CA ASN A 33 -2.43 6.04 17.78
C ASN A 33 -1.44 7.20 17.63
N ILE A 34 -1.51 7.90 16.49
CA ILE A 34 -0.64 9.04 16.17
C ILE A 34 -1.55 10.26 16.05
N ALA A 35 -1.18 11.39 16.65
CA ALA A 35 -1.98 12.61 16.55
C ALA A 35 -2.07 13.08 15.09
N ASP A 36 -3.20 13.69 14.71
CA ASP A 36 -3.41 14.13 13.32
C ASP A 36 -2.35 15.17 12.90
N ASP A 37 -1.97 16.06 13.81
CA ASP A 37 -0.89 17.03 13.61
C ASP A 37 0.45 16.33 13.36
N ASP A 38 0.71 15.19 14.01
CA ASP A 38 1.93 14.42 13.82
C ASP A 38 1.92 13.64 12.50
N ILE A 39 0.76 13.18 12.03
CA ILE A 39 0.62 12.64 10.66
C ILE A 39 0.99 13.72 9.64
N VAL A 40 0.48 14.94 9.81
CA VAL A 40 0.79 16.08 8.93
C VAL A 40 2.29 16.41 8.94
N LYS A 41 2.91 16.46 10.13
CA LYS A 41 4.36 16.69 10.29
C LYS A 41 5.19 15.58 9.61
N LEU A 42 4.83 14.31 9.78
CA LEU A 42 5.53 13.18 9.15
C LEU A 42 5.46 13.24 7.61
N LEU A 43 4.30 13.65 7.08
CA LEU A 43 4.10 13.83 5.65
C LEU A 43 4.84 15.07 5.11
N SER A 44 4.90 16.15 5.91
CA SER A 44 5.60 17.42 5.65
C SER A 44 5.24 18.09 4.32
N HIS A 45 3.97 17.99 3.92
CA HIS A 45 3.45 18.71 2.76
C HIS A 45 2.96 20.12 3.13
N ARG A 46 2.46 20.27 4.36
CA ARG A 46 1.90 21.48 4.95
C ARG A 46 2.16 21.49 6.46
N ASN A 47 1.97 22.64 7.10
CA ASN A 47 2.01 22.71 8.56
C ASN A 47 0.65 22.35 9.19
N PRO A 48 0.63 21.79 10.42
CA PRO A 48 -0.59 21.69 11.21
C PRO A 48 -1.31 23.04 11.33
N GLY A 49 -2.64 23.04 11.20
CA GLY A 49 -3.46 24.26 11.18
C GLY A 49 -3.40 25.10 9.88
N GLU A 50 -2.47 24.83 8.96
CA GLU A 50 -2.48 25.46 7.63
C GLU A 50 -3.65 24.91 6.80
N GLY A 51 -4.42 25.80 6.18
CA GLY A 51 -5.49 25.41 5.26
C GLY A 51 -4.95 24.66 4.04
N TYR A 52 -5.74 23.71 3.52
CA TYR A 52 -5.36 22.97 2.32
C TYR A 52 -5.19 23.88 1.10
N LYS A 53 -4.10 23.69 0.36
CA LYS A 53 -3.85 24.42 -0.88
C LYS A 53 -4.57 23.74 -2.04
N THR A 54 -5.13 24.54 -2.92
CA THR A 54 -5.82 24.05 -4.11
C THR A 54 -4.90 24.07 -5.33
N VAL A 55 -5.12 23.14 -6.25
CA VAL A 55 -4.46 23.09 -7.57
C VAL A 55 -5.40 23.59 -8.68
N HIS A 56 -6.70 23.61 -8.41
CA HIS A 56 -7.73 24.19 -9.27
C HIS A 56 -8.91 24.68 -8.41
N PRO A 57 -9.83 25.51 -8.96
CA PRO A 57 -11.05 25.90 -8.27
C PRO A 57 -11.90 24.70 -7.82
N PRO A 58 -12.81 24.85 -6.85
CA PRO A 58 -13.83 23.86 -6.54
C PRO A 58 -14.58 23.37 -7.79
N LEU A 59 -14.97 22.09 -7.81
CA LEU A 59 -15.58 21.47 -9.00
C LEU A 59 -16.95 22.05 -9.34
N ASP A 60 -17.69 22.58 -8.35
CA ASP A 60 -18.99 23.25 -8.53
C ASP A 60 -18.86 24.68 -9.08
N GLU A 61 -17.66 25.25 -9.06
CA GLU A 61 -17.34 26.54 -9.69
C GLU A 61 -16.83 26.39 -11.14
N MET A 62 -16.60 25.16 -11.59
CA MET A 62 -16.09 24.89 -12.93
C MET A 62 -17.23 24.77 -13.95
N ASP A 63 -17.08 25.46 -15.08
CA ASP A 63 -18.02 25.41 -16.20
C ASP A 63 -17.68 24.22 -17.11
N PHE A 64 -18.28 23.07 -16.81
CA PHE A 64 -18.14 21.85 -17.61
C PHE A 64 -19.34 21.67 -18.54
N GLU A 65 -19.09 21.14 -19.73
CA GLU A 65 -20.15 20.55 -20.55
C GLU A 65 -20.81 19.36 -19.81
N GLU A 66 -22.06 19.09 -20.16
CA GLU A 66 -22.81 17.95 -19.65
C GLU A 66 -22.09 16.64 -20.04
N ASP A 67 -21.77 15.81 -19.04
CA ASP A 67 -21.14 14.52 -19.24
C ASP A 67 -21.74 13.52 -18.24
N THR A 68 -22.66 12.68 -18.72
CA THR A 68 -23.35 11.69 -17.90
C THR A 68 -22.40 10.65 -17.30
N MET A 69 -21.27 10.34 -17.96
CA MET A 69 -20.30 9.37 -17.44
C MET A 69 -19.48 9.97 -16.30
N LYS A 70 -19.14 11.26 -16.40
CA LYS A 70 -18.49 12.02 -15.32
C LYS A 70 -19.40 12.14 -14.10
N ASP A 71 -20.65 12.53 -14.30
CA ASP A 71 -21.60 12.81 -13.21
C ASP A 71 -22.08 11.53 -12.49
N PHE A 72 -21.92 10.36 -13.11
CA PHE A 72 -22.18 9.07 -12.47
C PHE A 72 -21.16 8.72 -11.37
N VAL A 73 -19.95 9.31 -11.41
CA VAL A 73 -18.86 8.98 -10.48
C VAL A 73 -18.71 10.08 -9.43
N GLU A 74 -19.12 9.78 -8.20
CA GLU A 74 -19.02 10.71 -7.07
C GLU A 74 -17.55 11.11 -6.78
N PRO A 75 -17.16 12.39 -6.86
CA PRO A 75 -15.80 12.81 -6.53
C PRO A 75 -15.51 12.65 -5.03
N ILE A 76 -14.26 12.33 -4.67
CA ILE A 76 -13.80 12.39 -3.27
C ILE A 76 -13.76 13.85 -2.79
N ASP A 77 -13.77 14.07 -1.48
CA ASP A 77 -13.96 15.41 -0.91
C ASP A 77 -12.83 16.37 -1.25
N GLY A 78 -11.57 15.90 -1.28
CA GLY A 78 -10.46 16.73 -1.73
C GLY A 78 -10.52 17.08 -3.21
N ALA A 79 -11.15 16.22 -4.04
CA ALA A 79 -11.36 16.52 -5.45
C ALA A 79 -12.42 17.62 -5.62
N LYS A 80 -13.55 17.53 -4.90
CA LYS A 80 -14.61 18.57 -4.89
C LYS A 80 -14.04 19.96 -4.59
N LYS A 81 -13.14 20.04 -3.60
CA LYS A 81 -12.53 21.28 -3.14
C LYS A 81 -11.31 21.71 -3.96
N GLY A 82 -10.92 20.93 -4.98
CA GLY A 82 -9.75 21.19 -5.81
C GLY A 82 -8.41 21.16 -5.07
N ILE A 83 -8.34 20.45 -3.94
CA ILE A 83 -7.13 20.33 -3.11
C ILE A 83 -6.01 19.65 -3.90
N ARG A 84 -4.76 20.08 -3.74
CA ARG A 84 -3.61 19.53 -4.46
C ARG A 84 -3.41 18.03 -4.18
N ILE A 85 -2.71 17.37 -5.09
CA ILE A 85 -2.29 15.97 -4.92
C ILE A 85 -0.93 15.92 -4.21
N ARG A 86 -0.81 15.01 -3.24
CA ARG A 86 0.40 14.73 -2.46
C ARG A 86 0.57 13.23 -2.27
N TYR A 87 1.63 12.83 -1.57
CA TYR A 87 2.01 11.42 -1.49
C TYR A 87 2.44 10.96 -0.09
N ILE A 88 2.28 9.66 0.16
CA ILE A 88 2.97 8.93 1.23
C ILE A 88 3.68 7.72 0.59
N GLN A 89 4.88 7.42 1.06
CA GLN A 89 5.69 6.33 0.49
C GLN A 89 6.34 5.49 1.58
N PHE A 90 6.25 4.18 1.45
CA PHE A 90 6.80 3.20 2.39
C PHE A 90 7.89 2.36 1.75
N ALA A 91 8.90 1.99 2.53
CA ALA A 91 9.75 0.84 2.27
C ALA A 91 9.36 -0.27 3.25
N ASP A 92 9.17 -1.49 2.76
CA ASP A 92 8.78 -2.64 3.57
C ASP A 92 9.94 -3.65 3.59
N SER A 93 10.42 -4.00 4.77
CA SER A 93 11.48 -4.99 4.92
C SER A 93 11.05 -6.35 4.36
N MET A 94 11.95 -7.00 3.63
CA MET A 94 11.78 -8.39 3.23
C MET A 94 11.80 -9.35 4.43
N TYR A 95 12.20 -8.89 5.63
CA TYR A 95 12.14 -9.64 6.88
C TYR A 95 10.79 -9.44 7.55
N ASN A 96 9.77 -10.09 6.99
CA ASN A 96 8.40 -10.21 7.54
C ASN A 96 7.69 -8.88 7.84
N ALA A 97 8.00 -7.77 7.14
CA ALA A 97 7.16 -6.57 7.25
C ALA A 97 5.69 -6.93 6.97
N PRO A 98 4.74 -6.36 7.72
CA PRO A 98 3.38 -6.88 7.74
C PRO A 98 2.65 -6.64 6.42
N ALA A 99 2.98 -5.55 5.71
CA ALA A 99 2.54 -5.31 4.33
C ALA A 99 3.72 -5.32 3.35
N GLN A 100 3.42 -5.51 2.06
CA GLN A 100 4.42 -5.63 1.00
C GLN A 100 3.98 -4.87 -0.26
N PRO A 101 4.89 -4.53 -1.21
CA PRO A 101 4.57 -3.55 -2.26
C PRO A 101 3.35 -3.89 -3.14
N TYR A 102 3.26 -5.09 -3.71
CA TYR A 102 2.08 -5.48 -4.52
C TYR A 102 0.83 -5.74 -3.68
N ASP A 103 1.01 -6.17 -2.44
CA ASP A 103 -0.09 -6.38 -1.48
C ASP A 103 -0.75 -5.04 -1.12
N ARG A 104 0.06 -4.01 -0.81
CA ARG A 104 -0.38 -2.62 -0.64
C ARG A 104 -1.18 -2.13 -1.83
N ALA A 105 -0.64 -2.18 -3.04
CA ALA A 105 -1.32 -1.65 -4.23
C ALA A 105 -2.69 -2.31 -4.48
N ARG A 106 -2.77 -3.63 -4.34
CA ARG A 106 -4.05 -4.36 -4.47
C ARG A 106 -5.05 -3.98 -3.38
N SER A 107 -4.57 -3.84 -2.16
CA SER A 107 -5.40 -3.45 -1.01
C SER A 107 -5.92 -2.02 -1.17
N TYR A 108 -5.08 -1.10 -1.63
CA TYR A 108 -5.45 0.30 -1.83
C TYR A 108 -6.54 0.42 -2.90
N MET A 109 -6.39 -0.29 -4.02
CA MET A 109 -7.40 -0.33 -5.09
C MET A 109 -8.72 -1.00 -4.68
N ARG A 110 -8.75 -1.73 -3.55
CA ARG A 110 -9.96 -2.37 -3.03
C ARG A 110 -10.63 -1.58 -1.90
N ARG A 111 -9.85 -0.83 -1.12
CA ARG A 111 -10.33 -0.12 0.08
C ARG A 111 -10.58 1.36 -0.14
N PHE A 112 -9.80 2.02 -1.00
CA PHE A 112 -9.81 3.47 -1.12
C PHE A 112 -10.32 3.93 -2.49
N ARG A 113 -10.86 5.15 -2.55
CA ARG A 113 -11.37 5.79 -3.77
C ARG A 113 -10.37 6.84 -4.26
N GLY A 114 -10.28 7.05 -5.58
CA GLY A 114 -9.44 8.12 -6.15
C GLY A 114 -7.93 7.90 -5.94
N VAL A 115 -7.47 6.65 -6.06
CA VAL A 115 -6.10 6.22 -5.79
C VAL A 115 -5.23 6.28 -7.05
N ASP A 116 -4.05 6.87 -6.94
CA ASP A 116 -2.90 6.56 -7.81
C ASP A 116 -1.83 5.86 -6.97
N THR A 117 -1.30 4.73 -7.42
CA THR A 117 -0.34 3.95 -6.62
C THR A 117 0.74 3.27 -7.46
N GLY A 118 1.99 3.47 -7.04
CA GLY A 118 3.18 2.92 -7.67
C GLY A 118 3.81 1.80 -6.84
N THR A 119 4.09 0.66 -7.48
CA THR A 119 4.75 -0.49 -6.84
C THR A 119 6.17 -0.66 -7.37
N LEU A 120 7.15 -0.66 -6.48
CA LEU A 120 8.54 -0.98 -6.78
C LEU A 120 9.05 -2.00 -5.75
N SER A 121 10.22 -2.61 -5.98
CA SER A 121 10.80 -3.53 -5.00
C SER A 121 11.12 -2.84 -3.67
N GLY A 122 11.82 -1.69 -3.74
CA GLY A 122 12.29 -0.98 -2.55
C GLY A 122 11.36 0.07 -1.99
N ARG A 123 10.21 0.32 -2.63
CA ARG A 123 9.23 1.29 -2.14
C ARG A 123 7.85 1.09 -2.75
N GLN A 124 6.83 1.55 -2.03
CA GLN A 124 5.46 1.62 -2.49
C GLN A 124 4.90 3.01 -2.17
N VAL A 125 4.29 3.65 -3.16
CA VAL A 125 3.78 5.02 -3.07
C VAL A 125 2.29 5.06 -3.38
N ILE A 126 1.58 5.97 -2.71
CA ILE A 126 0.22 6.38 -3.07
C ILE A 126 0.18 7.90 -3.21
N GLU A 127 -0.38 8.37 -4.32
CA GLU A 127 -0.68 9.77 -4.59
C GLU A 127 -2.19 9.97 -4.55
N MET A 128 -2.65 10.95 -3.78
CA MET A 128 -4.08 11.24 -3.57
C MET A 128 -4.26 12.73 -3.25
N ARG A 129 -5.51 13.22 -3.34
CA ARG A 129 -5.87 14.56 -2.86
C ARG A 129 -5.45 14.69 -1.39
N GLU A 130 -4.76 15.78 -1.03
CA GLU A 130 -4.02 15.89 0.23
C GLU A 130 -4.87 15.63 1.49
N SER A 131 -6.13 16.09 1.52
CA SER A 131 -7.03 15.82 2.64
C SER A 131 -7.36 14.33 2.81
N ASP A 132 -7.69 13.65 1.70
CA ASP A 132 -8.05 12.23 1.68
C ASP A 132 -6.80 11.36 1.90
N LEU A 133 -5.63 11.85 1.46
CA LEU A 133 -4.34 11.26 1.71
C LEU A 133 -4.01 11.24 3.22
N GLU A 134 -4.28 12.32 3.96
CA GLU A 134 -3.98 12.39 5.39
C GLU A 134 -4.80 11.36 6.18
N GLU A 135 -6.09 11.23 5.89
CA GLU A 135 -6.96 10.20 6.49
C GLU A 135 -6.46 8.79 6.16
N THR A 136 -6.15 8.56 4.88
CA THR A 136 -5.59 7.27 4.42
C THR A 136 -4.26 6.97 5.12
N SER A 137 -3.38 7.96 5.22
CA SER A 137 -2.05 7.85 5.84
C SER A 137 -2.14 7.50 7.31
N LYS A 138 -3.08 8.12 8.05
CA LYS A 138 -3.35 7.80 9.44
C LYS A 138 -3.71 6.33 9.62
N LEU A 139 -4.67 5.83 8.82
CA LEU A 139 -5.04 4.42 8.85
C LEU A 139 -3.84 3.50 8.53
N LEU A 140 -3.03 3.84 7.53
CA LEU A 140 -1.87 3.03 7.15
C LEU A 140 -0.80 2.98 8.25
N LEU A 141 -0.54 4.09 8.95
CA LEU A 141 0.45 4.18 10.02
C LEU A 141 -0.06 3.58 11.35
N GLU A 142 -1.35 3.71 11.64
CA GLU A 142 -1.95 3.24 12.90
C GLU A 142 -2.32 1.74 12.89
N SER A 143 -2.49 1.13 11.72
CA SER A 143 -2.96 -0.25 11.59
C SER A 143 -1.84 -1.30 11.45
N GLU A 144 -2.24 -2.56 11.30
CA GLU A 144 -1.36 -3.69 11.00
C GLU A 144 -0.64 -3.58 9.64
N PHE A 145 -0.93 -2.58 8.80
CA PHE A 145 -0.10 -2.26 7.63
C PHE A 145 1.30 -1.73 7.99
N PHE A 146 1.53 -1.34 9.24
CA PHE A 146 2.76 -0.68 9.68
C PHE A 146 3.35 -1.34 10.92
N ASP A 147 4.60 -1.75 10.77
CA ASP A 147 5.50 -2.07 11.87
C ASP A 147 6.58 -0.98 11.97
N SER A 148 6.85 -0.49 13.18
CA SER A 148 7.75 0.65 13.36
C SER A 148 9.22 0.33 13.06
N ALA A 149 9.64 -0.94 13.09
CA ALA A 149 10.99 -1.36 12.72
C ALA A 149 11.12 -1.84 11.28
N LYS A 150 10.10 -2.52 10.73
CA LYS A 150 10.12 -3.17 9.41
C LYS A 150 9.47 -2.34 8.31
N THR A 151 8.74 -1.28 8.64
CA THR A 151 8.11 -0.38 7.67
C THR A 151 8.63 1.05 7.87
N GLY A 152 9.36 1.55 6.87
CA GLY A 152 9.92 2.90 6.91
C GLY A 152 9.11 3.87 6.04
N LEU A 153 8.71 5.01 6.60
CA LEU A 153 8.13 6.13 5.86
C LEU A 153 9.23 6.95 5.18
N ARG A 154 9.32 6.88 3.84
CA ARG A 154 10.48 7.35 3.07
C ARG A 154 10.12 7.85 1.67
N GLY A 155 10.12 9.16 1.45
CA GLY A 155 9.92 9.81 0.14
C GLY A 155 11.14 9.77 -0.79
N ALA A 156 12.35 9.82 -0.22
CA ALA A 156 13.62 9.74 -0.95
C ALA A 156 14.64 8.83 -0.24
N THR A 157 15.71 8.45 -0.95
CA THR A 157 16.79 7.61 -0.39
C THR A 157 16.24 6.36 0.32
N VAL A 158 15.48 5.56 -0.43
CA VAL A 158 14.63 4.48 0.12
C VAL A 158 15.36 3.16 0.37
N HIS A 159 16.68 3.12 0.21
CA HIS A 159 17.45 1.89 0.34
C HIS A 159 17.25 1.26 1.73
N GLY A 160 16.98 -0.05 1.81
CA GLY A 160 16.76 -0.74 3.09
C GLY A 160 15.95 -2.04 3.01
N HIS A 161 14.97 -2.14 2.10
CA HIS A 161 14.04 -3.29 2.07
C HIS A 161 14.72 -4.67 2.04
N SER A 162 15.84 -4.79 1.33
CA SER A 162 16.60 -6.02 1.14
C SER A 162 17.86 -6.13 2.00
N LEU A 163 18.11 -5.14 2.87
CA LEU A 163 19.29 -5.13 3.73
C LEU A 163 19.02 -5.93 5.00
N ARG A 164 20.11 -6.42 5.60
CA ARG A 164 20.06 -6.91 6.98
C ARG A 164 19.55 -5.79 7.89
N LEU A 165 18.84 -6.20 8.92
CA LEU A 165 18.44 -5.34 10.02
C LEU A 165 19.69 -4.94 10.83
N ASP A 166 19.61 -3.81 11.52
CA ASP A 166 20.66 -3.39 12.45
C ASP A 166 20.61 -4.16 13.79
N GLU A 167 21.49 -3.80 14.72
CA GLU A 167 21.59 -4.45 16.03
C GLU A 167 20.33 -4.36 16.90
N ASP A 168 19.48 -3.35 16.66
CA ASP A 168 18.23 -3.12 17.39
C ASP A 168 17.02 -3.68 16.59
N GLY A 169 17.28 -4.31 15.44
CA GLY A 169 16.27 -4.95 14.60
C GLY A 169 15.53 -4.01 13.65
N LEU A 170 16.01 -2.78 13.47
CA LEU A 170 15.41 -1.79 12.58
C LEU A 170 15.89 -1.99 11.13
N MET A 171 15.02 -1.67 10.19
CA MET A 171 15.39 -1.61 8.78
C MET A 171 16.30 -0.41 8.51
N PHE A 172 17.45 -0.65 7.87
CA PHE A 172 18.42 0.38 7.49
C PHE A 172 17.77 1.60 6.83
N ASP A 173 18.05 2.81 7.32
CA ASP A 173 17.72 4.09 6.69
C ASP A 173 18.99 4.94 6.55
N ALA A 174 19.41 5.25 5.33
CA ALA A 174 20.59 6.08 5.09
C ALA A 174 20.44 7.52 5.61
N LEU A 175 19.20 8.02 5.76
CA LEU A 175 18.92 9.34 6.33
C LEU A 175 18.62 9.30 7.83
N GLN A 176 18.49 8.09 8.41
CA GLN A 176 18.11 7.87 9.80
C GLN A 176 16.91 8.73 10.19
N ARG A 177 15.80 8.65 9.43
CA ARG A 177 14.59 9.44 9.72
C ARG A 177 13.93 9.03 11.02
N TYR A 178 14.11 7.77 11.40
CA TYR A 178 13.71 7.23 12.68
C TYR A 178 14.89 6.56 13.37
N VAL A 179 14.84 6.55 14.69
CA VAL A 179 15.85 5.98 15.58
C VAL A 179 15.17 5.11 16.63
N PHE A 180 15.90 4.12 17.14
CA PHE A 180 15.46 3.32 18.27
C PHE A 180 15.87 4.02 19.58
N ASP A 181 14.89 4.33 20.41
CA ASP A 181 15.14 4.83 21.76
C ASP A 181 15.35 3.64 22.70
N LYS A 182 16.59 3.49 23.20
CA LYS A 182 16.98 2.37 24.08
C LYS A 182 16.41 2.48 25.49
N GLU A 183 15.95 3.66 25.92
CA GLU A 183 15.35 3.84 27.24
C GLU A 183 13.90 3.36 27.26
N THR A 184 13.16 3.64 26.19
CA THR A 184 11.74 3.31 26.07
C THR A 184 11.47 2.03 25.28
N GLY A 185 12.39 1.62 24.40
CA GLY A 185 12.17 0.53 23.44
C GLY A 185 11.31 0.94 22.24
N HIS A 186 11.05 2.23 22.07
CA HIS A 186 10.19 2.75 21.01
C HIS A 186 11.00 3.19 19.79
N VAL A 187 10.35 3.22 18.63
CA VAL A 187 10.90 3.86 17.44
C VAL A 187 10.34 5.28 17.35
N VAL A 188 11.25 6.24 17.18
CA VAL A 188 10.91 7.67 17.16
C VAL A 188 11.38 8.27 15.84
N TYR A 189 10.46 8.90 15.10
CA TYR A 189 10.80 9.70 13.92
C TYR A 189 11.36 11.05 14.38
N VAL A 190 12.57 11.37 13.91
CA VAL A 190 13.26 12.64 14.14
C VAL A 190 13.31 13.50 12.88
N LYS A 191 12.90 12.93 11.75
CA LYS A 191 12.78 13.62 10.45
C LYS A 191 11.50 13.21 9.74
N ASP A 192 11.01 14.06 8.86
CA ASP A 192 9.91 13.77 7.96
C ASP A 192 10.26 12.71 6.89
N GLN A 193 9.29 12.37 6.04
CA GLN A 193 9.49 11.36 5.01
C GLN A 193 10.61 11.68 4.00
N VAL A 194 10.96 12.95 3.77
CA VAL A 194 12.02 13.36 2.83
C VAL A 194 13.37 13.63 3.51
N GLY A 195 13.41 13.62 4.85
CA GLY A 195 14.64 13.75 5.65
C GLY A 195 14.87 15.13 6.26
N VAL A 196 13.86 16.00 6.31
CA VAL A 196 13.93 17.28 7.05
C VAL A 196 13.70 17.01 8.53
N GLU A 197 14.52 17.62 9.39
CA GLU A 197 14.40 17.49 10.84
C GLU A 197 13.04 17.99 11.34
N LEU A 198 12.43 17.22 12.25
CA LEU A 198 11.20 17.62 12.92
C LEU A 198 11.54 18.50 14.11
N ASP A 199 10.74 19.55 14.34
CA ASP A 199 10.87 20.40 15.52
C ASP A 199 10.70 19.61 16.83
N GLU A 200 9.80 18.62 16.79
CA GLU A 200 9.54 17.68 17.89
C GLU A 200 9.57 16.25 17.34
N PRO A 201 10.31 15.32 17.97
CA PRO A 201 10.30 13.92 17.59
C PRO A 201 8.91 13.29 17.76
N ILE A 202 8.55 12.35 16.88
CA ILE A 202 7.25 11.69 16.85
C ILE A 202 7.44 10.21 17.18
N ASP A 203 6.91 9.79 18.32
CA ASP A 203 6.90 8.40 18.76
C ASP A 203 5.87 7.59 17.98
N VAL A 204 6.33 6.50 17.32
CA VAL A 204 5.47 5.58 16.57
C VAL A 204 5.36 4.19 17.21
N GLY A 205 5.79 4.09 18.47
CA GLY A 205 5.64 2.93 19.35
C GLY A 205 6.68 1.84 19.15
N GLU A 206 6.50 0.78 19.96
CA GLU A 206 7.35 -0.41 19.96
C GLU A 206 7.26 -1.18 18.62
N PRO A 207 8.38 -1.77 18.16
CA PRO A 207 8.38 -2.78 17.12
C PRO A 207 7.53 -4.00 17.50
N LEU A 208 6.84 -4.58 16.52
CA LEU A 208 6.15 -5.84 16.72
C LEU A 208 7.14 -6.99 16.97
N PRO A 209 6.81 -7.93 17.86
CA PRO A 209 7.60 -9.15 18.02
C PRO A 209 7.71 -9.95 16.71
N GLU A 210 8.86 -10.56 16.45
CA GLU A 210 9.11 -11.35 15.23
C GLU A 210 8.08 -12.48 15.01
N ASP A 211 7.64 -13.14 16.08
CA ASP A 211 6.62 -14.18 16.01
C ASP A 211 5.25 -13.64 15.59
N GLU A 212 4.95 -12.37 15.88
CA GLU A 212 3.74 -11.72 15.41
C GLU A 212 3.88 -11.33 13.93
N LEU A 213 5.02 -10.76 13.55
CA LEU A 213 5.33 -10.43 12.15
C LEU A 213 5.23 -11.65 11.24
N LYS A 214 5.75 -12.80 11.64
CA LYS A 214 5.63 -14.07 10.89
C LYS A 214 4.19 -14.51 10.67
N LYS A 215 3.27 -14.19 11.59
CA LYS A 215 1.84 -14.55 11.47
C LYS A 215 1.07 -13.63 10.55
N ILE A 216 1.38 -12.33 10.56
CA ILE A 216 0.58 -11.32 9.83
C ILE A 216 1.19 -10.88 8.51
N THR A 217 2.47 -11.18 8.26
CA THR A 217 3.13 -10.77 7.02
C THR A 217 2.48 -11.36 5.77
N THR A 218 2.63 -10.64 4.66
CA THR A 218 2.17 -11.05 3.34
C THR A 218 3.30 -11.54 2.41
N ILE A 219 4.53 -11.66 2.91
CA ILE A 219 5.67 -12.20 2.15
C ILE A 219 5.86 -13.70 2.38
N TYR A 220 6.13 -14.44 1.30
CA TYR A 220 6.61 -15.82 1.40
C TYR A 220 8.13 -15.84 1.60
N ARG A 221 8.61 -16.65 2.55
CA ARG A 221 10.03 -16.86 2.81
C ARG A 221 10.28 -18.29 3.28
N SER A 222 11.41 -18.88 2.87
CA SER A 222 11.75 -20.25 3.25
C SER A 222 11.99 -20.48 4.74
N ASP A 223 12.27 -19.42 5.50
CA ASP A 223 12.45 -19.45 6.96
C ASP A 223 11.18 -19.05 7.75
N ASN A 224 10.06 -18.86 7.03
CA ASN A 224 8.71 -18.74 7.58
C ASN A 224 7.76 -19.71 6.85
N VAL A 225 7.03 -19.23 5.84
CA VAL A 225 6.21 -20.04 4.93
C VAL A 225 6.76 -19.91 3.52
N SER A 226 7.22 -21.02 2.95
CA SER A 226 7.78 -21.05 1.60
C SER A 226 6.67 -20.94 0.56
N LEU A 227 6.89 -20.18 -0.51
CA LEU A 227 5.96 -20.17 -1.65
C LEU A 227 5.81 -21.58 -2.26
N ARG A 228 6.85 -22.41 -2.15
CA ARG A 228 6.81 -23.80 -2.65
C ARG A 228 5.80 -24.67 -1.92
N ASP A 229 5.39 -24.28 -0.72
CA ASP A 229 4.45 -25.03 0.10
C ASP A 229 2.99 -24.60 -0.16
N ASP A 230 2.75 -23.54 -0.94
CA ASP A 230 1.41 -23.09 -1.36
C ASP A 230 1.17 -23.44 -2.85
N GLU A 231 0.89 -24.72 -3.09
CA GLU A 231 0.72 -25.29 -4.44
C GLU A 231 -0.44 -24.62 -5.21
N GLU A 232 -1.51 -24.19 -4.51
CA GLU A 232 -2.63 -23.52 -5.15
C GLU A 232 -2.22 -22.18 -5.77
N VAL A 233 -1.41 -21.38 -5.06
CA VAL A 233 -0.88 -20.12 -5.61
C VAL A 233 -0.05 -20.40 -6.86
N ILE A 234 0.84 -21.39 -6.82
CA ILE A 234 1.69 -21.75 -7.96
C ILE A 234 0.82 -22.17 -9.16
N LYS A 235 -0.14 -23.07 -8.94
CA LYS A 235 -1.06 -23.55 -9.98
C LYS A 235 -1.83 -22.41 -10.64
N VAL A 236 -2.34 -21.46 -9.87
CA VAL A 236 -3.09 -20.32 -10.43
C VAL A 236 -2.15 -19.36 -11.18
N VAL A 237 -0.94 -19.12 -10.69
CA VAL A 237 0.06 -18.31 -11.40
C VAL A 237 0.45 -18.93 -12.73
N GLU A 238 0.70 -20.25 -12.76
CA GLU A 238 1.00 -21.00 -13.98
C GLU A 238 -0.19 -20.99 -14.94
N ALA A 239 -1.42 -21.18 -14.44
CA ALA A 239 -2.62 -21.10 -15.26
C ALA A 239 -2.78 -19.72 -15.93
N ILE A 240 -2.52 -18.62 -15.20
CA ILE A 240 -2.53 -17.27 -15.76
C ILE A 240 -1.43 -17.11 -16.82
N HIS A 241 -0.24 -17.66 -16.58
CA HIS A 241 0.85 -17.63 -17.56
C HIS A 241 0.47 -18.34 -18.86
N PHE A 242 0.02 -19.59 -18.79
CA PHE A 242 -0.34 -20.36 -19.96
C PHE A 242 -1.56 -19.80 -20.69
N ALA A 243 -2.60 -19.36 -19.97
CA ALA A 243 -3.76 -18.72 -20.60
C ALA A 243 -3.37 -17.44 -21.39
N ARG A 244 -2.40 -16.65 -20.89
CA ARG A 244 -1.87 -15.49 -21.62
C ARG A 244 -1.03 -15.91 -22.83
N THR A 245 -0.24 -16.97 -22.71
CA THR A 245 0.55 -17.53 -23.82
C THR A 245 -0.37 -18.03 -24.94
N ASP A 246 -1.36 -18.85 -24.59
CA ASP A 246 -2.31 -19.44 -25.53
C ASP A 246 -3.19 -18.35 -26.16
N GLY A 247 -3.59 -17.36 -25.37
CA GLY A 247 -4.26 -16.14 -25.84
C GLY A 247 -3.44 -15.37 -26.86
N GLY A 248 -2.13 -15.20 -26.62
CA GLY A 248 -1.22 -14.51 -27.53
C GLY A 248 -0.93 -15.28 -28.81
N TYR A 249 -0.86 -16.61 -28.74
CA TYR A 249 -0.69 -17.47 -29.93
C TYR A 249 -1.99 -17.59 -30.75
N GLY A 250 -3.13 -17.70 -30.08
CA GLY A 250 -4.46 -17.51 -30.63
C GLY A 250 -5.04 -18.67 -31.46
N LEU A 251 -4.23 -19.55 -32.04
CA LEU A 251 -4.74 -20.56 -33.00
C LEU A 251 -5.65 -21.63 -32.39
N GLU A 252 -5.51 -21.90 -31.09
CA GLU A 252 -6.38 -22.85 -30.38
C GLU A 252 -7.58 -22.13 -29.76
N VAL A 253 -7.34 -21.08 -28.98
CA VAL A 253 -8.38 -20.37 -28.23
C VAL A 253 -9.37 -19.61 -29.14
N PHE A 254 -8.92 -19.14 -30.31
CA PHE A 254 -9.77 -18.46 -31.31
C PHE A 254 -10.05 -19.35 -32.52
N ASN A 255 -9.90 -20.67 -32.40
CA ASN A 255 -10.10 -21.60 -33.52
C ASN A 255 -11.52 -21.47 -34.12
N ASN A 256 -12.54 -21.32 -33.28
CA ASN A 256 -13.91 -21.15 -33.77
C ASN A 256 -14.09 -19.82 -34.51
N ASP A 257 -13.50 -18.74 -34.01
CA ASP A 257 -13.52 -17.43 -34.68
C ASP A 257 -12.78 -17.49 -36.02
N LEU A 258 -11.63 -18.18 -36.05
CA LEU A 258 -10.85 -18.39 -37.26
C LEU A 258 -11.61 -19.24 -38.28
N LYS A 259 -12.24 -20.34 -37.86
CA LYS A 259 -13.08 -21.19 -38.73
C LYS A 259 -14.24 -20.40 -39.33
N SER A 260 -14.96 -19.65 -38.49
CA SER A 260 -16.04 -18.77 -38.94
C SER A 260 -15.54 -17.77 -39.99
N LYS A 261 -14.39 -17.15 -39.76
CA LYS A 261 -13.76 -16.21 -40.72
C LYS A 261 -13.29 -16.88 -42.01
N LEU A 262 -12.89 -18.16 -41.96
CA LEU A 262 -12.45 -18.95 -43.12
C LEU A 262 -13.62 -19.63 -43.88
N GLY A 263 -14.88 -19.43 -43.44
CA GLY A 263 -16.04 -20.07 -44.06
C GLY A 263 -16.20 -21.55 -43.72
N GLY A 264 -15.53 -22.02 -42.67
CA GLY A 264 -15.78 -23.32 -42.08
C GLY A 264 -17.00 -23.24 -41.15
N ASN A 265 -17.92 -24.20 -41.27
CA ASN A 265 -19.00 -24.41 -40.28
C ASN A 265 -18.42 -24.75 -38.90
#